data_AF-A0A939RK36-F1
#
_entry.id   AF-A0A939RK36-F1
#
_cell.length_a   1.000
_cell.length_b   1.000
_cell.length_c   1.000
_cell.angle_alpha   90.00
_cell.angle_beta   90.00
_cell.angle_gamma   90.00
#
_symmetry.space_group_name_H-M   'P 1'
#
loop_
_entity.id
_entity.type
_entity.pdbx_description
1 polymer ?
#
loop_
_entity_poly.entity_id
_entity_poly.type
_entity_poly.pdbx_seq_one_letter_code
_entity_poly.pdbx_strand_id
1 'polypeptide(L)'
;MKFSTLTVATVISGKMLARIDEIYKILDYMTGDAIFTHQIPRAMKTCRPELQKQFPDLAAAIDPAAINEETAAAVSAEIAGKFGPELEVAPLPAGEWQPKDPIEELLDMQTKDPE
;
A
#
# COMPACT_ATOMS: atom_id res chain seq x y z
N MET A 1 -2.38 4.88 13.73
CA MET A 1 -0.90 4.98 13.87
C MET A 1 -0.38 5.91 12.78
N LYS A 2 0.71 6.65 12.99
CA LYS A 2 1.26 7.54 11.96
C LYS A 2 2.17 6.77 11.00
N PHE A 3 2.05 7.07 9.70
CA PHE A 3 2.89 6.54 8.64
C PHE A 3 3.29 7.65 7.69
N SER A 4 4.44 7.51 7.03
CA SER A 4 4.86 8.41 5.94
C SER A 4 3.76 8.54 4.89
N THR A 5 3.51 9.77 4.44
CA THR A 5 2.55 10.05 3.35
C THR A 5 2.92 9.28 2.07
N LEU A 6 4.22 9.09 1.80
CA LEU A 6 4.70 8.32 0.65
C LEU A 6 4.36 6.82 0.78
N THR A 7 4.32 6.30 2.00
CA THR A 7 3.92 4.92 2.27
C THR A 7 2.44 4.72 1.98
N VAL A 8 1.59 5.65 2.43
CA VAL A 8 0.15 5.66 2.09
C VAL A 8 -0.05 5.79 0.58
N ALA A 9 0.65 6.72 -0.07
CA ALA A 9 0.60 6.91 -1.52
C ALA A 9 1.06 5.68 -2.30
N THR A 10 2.05 4.93 -1.78
CA THR A 10 2.51 3.67 -2.38
C THR A 10 1.39 2.63 -2.40
N VAL A 11 0.66 2.45 -1.30
CA VAL A 11 -0.46 1.49 -1.23
C VAL A 11 -1.62 1.92 -2.13
N ILE A 12 -1.97 3.21 -2.12
CA ILE A 12 -3.04 3.75 -2.96
C ILE A 12 -2.73 3.57 -4.45
N SER A 13 -1.52 3.92 -4.89
CA SER A 13 -1.14 3.91 -6.31
C SER A 13 -0.70 2.54 -6.82
N GLY A 14 -0.16 1.68 -5.95
CA GLY A 14 0.56 0.48 -6.39
C GLY A 14 1.96 0.76 -6.95
N LYS A 15 2.48 1.98 -6.78
CA LYS A 15 3.81 2.40 -7.25
C LYS A 15 4.73 2.62 -6.05
N MET A 16 5.94 2.08 -6.11
CA MET A 16 6.89 2.19 -4.98
C MET A 16 7.45 3.62 -4.87
N LEU A 17 6.89 4.41 -3.96
CA LEU A 17 7.37 5.75 -3.58
C LEU A 17 8.03 5.76 -2.19
N ALA A 18 7.79 4.72 -1.39
CA ALA A 18 8.34 4.53 -0.07
C ALA A 18 9.30 3.34 -0.01
N ARG A 19 10.05 3.26 1.09
CA ARG A 19 10.92 2.11 1.33
C ARG A 19 10.10 0.86 1.68
N ILE A 20 10.63 -0.30 1.30
CA ILE A 20 9.94 -1.58 1.48
C ILE A 20 9.62 -1.90 2.95
N ASP A 21 10.47 -1.50 3.89
CA ASP A 21 10.25 -1.72 5.32
C ASP A 21 9.08 -0.88 5.88
N GLU A 22 8.81 0.28 5.29
CA GLU A 22 7.63 1.08 5.65
C GLU A 22 6.34 0.47 5.09
N ILE A 23 6.43 -0.17 3.92
CA ILE A 23 5.32 -0.90 3.29
C ILE A 23 4.92 -2.08 4.17
N TYR A 24 5.88 -2.88 4.66
CA TYR A 24 5.57 -3.94 5.63
C TYR A 24 4.85 -3.39 6.87
N LYS A 25 5.40 -2.33 7.48
CA LYS A 25 4.82 -1.74 8.71
C LYS A 25 3.36 -1.29 8.52
N ILE A 26 3.02 -0.62 7.41
CA ILE A 26 1.64 -0.16 7.19
C ILE A 26 0.72 -1.35 6.89
N LEU A 27 1.17 -2.33 6.12
CA LEU A 27 0.35 -3.48 5.75
C LEU A 27 0.10 -4.37 6.97
N ASP A 28 1.13 -4.63 7.77
CA ASP A 28 1.01 -5.39 9.02
C ASP A 28 0.04 -4.69 9.98
N TYR A 29 0.18 -3.37 10.14
CA TYR A 29 -0.72 -2.58 10.99
C TYR A 29 -2.17 -2.59 10.49
N MET A 30 -2.38 -2.38 9.20
CA MET A 30 -3.72 -2.28 8.63
C MET A 30 -4.44 -3.63 8.62
N THR A 31 -3.71 -4.71 8.35
CA THR A 31 -4.28 -6.06 8.28
C THR A 31 -4.36 -6.74 9.65
N GLY A 32 -3.54 -6.30 10.61
CA GLY A 32 -3.36 -7.00 11.88
C GLY A 32 -2.62 -8.33 11.75
N ASP A 33 -1.87 -8.52 10.67
CA ASP A 33 -1.18 -9.77 10.30
C ASP A 33 0.31 -9.51 10.02
N ALA A 34 1.13 -10.56 9.90
CA ALA A 34 2.52 -10.46 9.49
C ALA A 34 2.66 -10.79 8.00
N ILE A 35 2.78 -9.77 7.16
CA ILE A 35 2.74 -9.91 5.70
C ILE A 35 4.12 -10.36 5.16
N PHE A 36 4.10 -11.37 4.29
CA PHE A 36 5.30 -11.82 3.56
C PHE A 36 5.42 -11.17 2.19
N THR A 37 6.63 -11.13 1.62
CA THR A 37 6.95 -10.42 0.36
C THR A 37 5.97 -10.70 -0.77
N HIS A 38 5.62 -11.97 -0.98
CA HIS A 38 4.72 -12.40 -2.05
C HIS A 38 3.25 -12.08 -1.78
N GLN A 39 2.88 -11.79 -0.53
CA GLN A 39 1.52 -11.42 -0.13
C GLN A 39 1.29 -9.90 -0.24
N ILE A 40 2.35 -9.09 -0.36
CA ILE A 40 2.27 -7.62 -0.49
C ILE A 40 1.26 -7.19 -1.56
N PRO A 41 1.25 -7.73 -2.80
CA PRO A 41 0.30 -7.28 -3.82
C PRO A 41 -1.17 -7.48 -3.41
N ARG A 42 -1.48 -8.61 -2.76
CA ARG A 42 -2.83 -8.89 -2.24
C ARG A 42 -3.17 -7.96 -1.08
N ALA A 43 -2.27 -7.81 -0.12
CA ALA A 43 -2.44 -6.91 1.02
C ALA A 43 -2.65 -5.45 0.57
N MET A 44 -1.85 -4.95 -0.36
CA MET A 44 -2.04 -3.62 -0.94
C MET A 44 -3.40 -3.48 -1.63
N LYS A 45 -3.83 -4.50 -2.39
CA LYS A 45 -5.15 -4.51 -3.04
C LYS A 45 -6.29 -4.44 -2.03
N THR A 46 -6.17 -5.14 -0.90
CA THR A 46 -7.17 -5.09 0.19
C THR A 46 -7.14 -3.77 0.96
N CYS A 47 -5.97 -3.23 1.26
CA CYS A 47 -5.83 -1.97 2.02
C CYS A 47 -6.20 -0.73 1.20
N ARG A 48 -6.00 -0.76 -0.13
CA ARG A 48 -6.17 0.40 -1.01
C ARG A 48 -7.54 1.08 -0.90
N PRO A 49 -8.70 0.38 -1.01
CA PRO A 49 -10.00 1.03 -0.93
C PRO A 49 -10.22 1.75 0.40
N GLU A 50 -9.69 1.21 1.50
CA GLU A 50 -9.84 1.82 2.81
C GLU A 50 -8.97 3.08 2.96
N LEU A 51 -7.72 3.05 2.47
CA LEU A 51 -6.87 4.25 2.43
C LEU A 51 -7.46 5.34 1.52
N GLN A 52 -8.10 4.97 0.42
CA GLN A 52 -8.80 5.93 -0.44
C GLN A 52 -9.98 6.61 0.27
N LYS A 53 -10.70 5.89 1.14
CA LYS A 53 -11.76 6.49 1.97
C LYS A 53 -11.20 7.38 3.07
N GLN A 54 -10.10 6.98 3.71
CA GLN A 54 -9.46 7.77 4.77
C GLN A 54 -8.80 9.04 4.21
N PHE A 55 -8.25 8.99 2.99
CA PHE A 55 -7.51 10.08 2.35
C PHE A 55 -8.00 10.37 0.92
N PRO A 56 -9.26 10.81 0.74
CA PRO A 56 -9.84 11.01 -0.59
C PRO A 56 -9.08 12.05 -1.42
N ASP A 57 -8.60 13.12 -0.79
CA ASP A 57 -7.83 14.16 -1.48
C ASP A 57 -6.46 13.66 -1.96
N LEU A 58 -5.80 12.79 -1.19
CA LEU A 58 -4.56 12.14 -1.61
C LEU A 58 -4.81 11.19 -2.77
N ALA A 59 -5.87 10.37 -2.67
CA ALA A 59 -6.27 9.46 -3.74
C ALA A 59 -6.59 10.19 -5.05
N ALA A 60 -7.28 11.34 -4.97
CA ALA A 60 -7.59 12.17 -6.14
C ALA A 60 -6.37 12.89 -6.72
N ALA A 61 -5.35 13.17 -5.90
CA ALA A 61 -4.13 13.85 -6.34
C ALA A 61 -3.12 12.92 -7.03
N ILE A 62 -3.25 11.61 -6.89
CA ILE A 62 -2.32 10.64 -7.44
C ILE A 62 -2.85 10.09 -8.77
N ASP A 63 -2.07 10.26 -9.84
CA ASP A 63 -2.23 9.49 -11.08
C ASP A 63 -1.16 8.39 -11.15
N PRO A 64 -1.52 7.10 -10.93
CA PRO A 64 -0.57 6.00 -11.00
C PRO A 64 0.09 5.83 -12.37
N ALA A 65 -0.57 6.25 -13.46
CA ALA A 65 0.00 6.12 -14.81
C ALA A 65 1.13 7.13 -15.05
N ALA A 66 1.10 8.27 -14.36
CA ALA A 66 2.12 9.31 -14.45
C ALA A 66 3.39 8.98 -13.64
N ILE A 67 3.39 7.94 -12.80
CA ILE A 67 4.53 7.57 -11.94
C ILE A 67 5.42 6.54 -12.65
N ASN A 68 6.64 6.98 -12.96
CA ASN A 68 7.73 6.19 -13.55
C ASN A 68 9.08 6.62 -12.95
N GLU A 69 10.18 6.06 -13.44
CA GLU A 69 11.53 6.33 -12.92
C GLU A 69 11.91 7.83 -12.95
N GLU A 70 11.52 8.55 -14.00
CA GLU A 70 11.85 9.97 -14.18
C GLU A 70 10.97 10.88 -13.32
N THR A 71 9.72 10.48 -13.08
CA THR A 71 8.71 11.32 -12.39
C THR A 71 8.54 11.01 -10.91
N ALA A 72 8.96 9.83 -10.44
CA ALA A 72 8.71 9.37 -9.06
C ALA A 72 9.23 10.34 -7.99
N ALA A 73 10.40 10.96 -8.21
CA ALA A 73 10.98 11.92 -7.28
C ALA A 73 10.14 13.22 -7.19
N ALA A 74 9.71 13.74 -8.34
CA ALA A 74 8.89 14.94 -8.40
C ALA A 74 7.50 14.72 -7.78
N VAL A 75 6.86 13.59 -8.11
CA VAL A 75 5.55 13.20 -7.54
C VAL A 75 5.66 13.02 -6.03
N SER A 76 6.72 12.37 -5.54
CA SER A 76 6.95 12.21 -4.09
C SER A 76 7.07 13.57 -3.38
N ALA A 77 7.82 14.51 -3.96
CA ALA A 77 7.99 15.84 -3.40
C ALA A 77 6.66 16.63 -3.37
N GLU A 78 5.87 16.54 -4.45
CA GLU A 78 4.55 17.17 -4.52
C GLU A 78 3.59 16.63 -3.46
N ILE A 79 3.49 15.30 -3.35
CA ILE A 79 2.64 14.63 -2.36
C ILE A 79 3.04 15.03 -0.94
N ALA A 80 4.34 14.94 -0.61
CA ALA A 80 4.83 15.30 0.72
C ALA A 80 4.62 16.79 1.04
N GLY A 81 4.77 17.67 0.05
CA GLY A 81 4.54 19.11 0.21
C GLY A 81 3.07 19.45 0.45
N LYS A 82 2.15 18.75 -0.23
CA LYS A 82 0.71 19.02 -0.16
C LYS A 82 0.03 18.41 1.08
N PHE A 83 0.41 17.19 1.46
CA PHE A 83 -0.27 16.43 2.51
C PHE A 83 0.53 16.33 3.81
N GLY A 84 1.74 16.90 3.84
CA GLY A 84 2.65 16.80 4.96
C GLY A 84 3.44 15.48 4.98
N PRO A 85 4.33 15.29 5.98
CA PRO A 85 5.25 14.16 6.01
C PRO A 85 4.60 12.84 6.47
N GLU A 86 3.56 12.91 7.30
CA GLU A 86 2.92 11.74 7.89
C GLU A 86 1.41 11.88 7.95
N LEU A 87 0.71 10.75 7.83
CA LEU A 87 -0.74 10.62 7.95
C LEU A 87 -1.08 9.65 9.08
N GLU A 88 -2.16 9.95 9.80
CA GLU A 88 -2.71 9.04 10.80
C GLU A 88 -3.64 8.04 10.11
N VAL A 89 -3.21 6.79 10.06
CA VAL A 89 -3.92 5.68 9.41
C VAL A 89 -4.69 4.88 10.46
N ALA A 90 -5.92 4.51 10.13
CA ALA A 90 -6.72 3.53 10.87
C ALA A 90 -6.59 2.13 10.23
N PRO A 91 -6.69 1.05 11.03
CA PRO A 91 -6.62 -0.31 10.50
C PRO A 91 -7.83 -0.64 9.62
N LEU A 92 -7.78 -1.78 8.92
CA LEU A 92 -8.93 -2.28 8.19
C LEU A 92 -10.10 -2.59 9.15
N PRO A 93 -11.35 -2.40 8.69
CA PRO A 93 -12.51 -2.95 9.37
C PRO A 93 -12.39 -4.47 9.57
N ALA A 94 -12.97 -4.98 10.65
CA ALA A 94 -12.92 -6.40 10.96
C ALA A 94 -13.50 -7.24 9.81
N GLY A 95 -12.76 -8.28 9.39
CA GLY A 95 -13.16 -9.22 8.33
C GLY A 95 -12.78 -8.82 6.91
N GLU A 96 -12.26 -7.61 6.68
CA GLU A 96 -11.78 -7.18 5.35
C GLU A 96 -10.47 -7.88 4.95
N TRP A 97 -9.61 -8.19 5.92
CA TRP A 97 -8.45 -9.05 5.72
C TRP A 97 -8.80 -10.50 6.04
N GLN A 98 -8.56 -11.39 5.09
CA GLN A 98 -8.61 -12.83 5.29
C GLN A 98 -7.16 -13.34 5.37
N PRO A 99 -6.67 -13.70 6.59
CA PRO A 99 -5.35 -14.28 6.75
C PRO A 99 -5.22 -15.54 5.91
N LYS A 100 -4.05 -15.72 5.32
CA LYS A 100 -3.72 -16.90 4.54
C LYS A 100 -2.32 -17.35 4.93
N ASP A 101 -2.15 -18.65 5.16
CA ASP A 101 -0.84 -19.21 5.45
C ASP A 101 0.15 -18.82 4.33
N PRO A 102 1.31 -18.23 4.67
CA PRO A 102 2.24 -17.73 3.68
C PRO A 102 2.79 -18.83 2.75
N ILE A 103 2.97 -20.06 3.26
CA ILE A 103 3.47 -21.18 2.46
C ILE A 103 2.39 -21.68 1.52
N GLU A 104 1.15 -21.83 1.99
CA GLU A 104 0.02 -22.19 1.14
C GLU A 104 -0.21 -21.14 0.03
N GLU A 105 -0.12 -19.85 0.34
CA GLU A 105 -0.24 -18.79 -0.66
C GLU A 105 0.86 -18.85 -1.72
N LEU A 106 2.10 -19.13 -1.31
CA LEU A 106 3.23 -19.28 -2.23
C LEU A 106 3.04 -20.49 -3.17
N LEU A 107 2.55 -21.62 -2.66
CA LEU A 107 2.28 -22.81 -3.46
C LEU A 107 1.14 -22.57 -4.47
N ASP A 108 0.08 -21.87 -4.07
CA ASP A 108 -1.02 -21.52 -4.98
C ASP A 108 -0.56 -20.59 -6.12
N MET A 109 0.42 -19.72 -5.88
CA MET A 109 0.98 -18.85 -6.91
C MET A 109 1.80 -19.62 -7.96
N GLN A 110 2.38 -20.78 -7.61
CA GLN A 110 3.16 -21.60 -8.54
C GLN A 110 2.30 -22.46 -9.46
N THR A 111 1.06 -22.74 -9.07
CA THR A 111 0.14 -23.63 -9.79
C THR A 111 -0.84 -22.90 -10.69
N LYS A 112 -0.95 -21.57 -10.55
CA LYS A 112 -1.71 -20.72 -11.47
C LYS A 112 -0.79 -20.29 -12.62
N ASP A 113 -1.16 -20.66 -13.84
CA ASP A 113 -0.54 -20.09 -15.05
C ASP A 113 -0.67 -18.55 -15.01
N PRO A 114 0.37 -17.80 -15.41
CA PRO A 114 0.25 -16.35 -15.51
C PRO A 114 -0.78 -15.99 -16.59
N GLU A 115 -1.85 -15.28 -16.19
CA GLU A 115 -2.80 -14.64 -17.10
C GLU A 115 -2.13 -13.56 -17.96
#